data_AF-A0A058ZUB9-F1
#
_entry.id   AF-A0A058ZUB9-F1
#
_cell.length_a   1.000
_cell.length_b   1.000
_cell.length_c   1.000
_cell.angle_alpha   90.00
_cell.angle_beta   90.00
_cell.angle_gamma   90.00
#
_symmetry.space_group_name_H-M   'P 1'
#
loop_
_entity.id
_entity.type
_entity.pdbx_description
1 polymer ?
#
loop_
_entity_poly.entity_id
_entity_poly.type
_entity_poly.pdbx_seq_one_letter_code
_entity_poly.pdbx_strand_id
1 'polypeptide(L)'
;MALKLAKSFSIWLILILCACACTSNTASRTYDIPSATKKFEEWMSRHERDYKDVSEKAKRLKIFLENLQFIEEFNGAANRTYKVGLNKFSDLTNEEFVAAYTGYKLPSSTTRNSSQVNSFKYQGSNSIPESVDWVKKGAVNPIKNQGRCGSCWSFSVVAAVEAITQITTGVLPSLSEQQLIDCATNGNQGCQGGWMDYGFEYIINNNGISSETNYPYVGVDGTCDVQASSVAEAKISDHTDVPSNEDDMLKAVAMQPVSAALDASGDVFKNYVGGVFTGPCEADLNHAVTVVGYGTDTDGTKYWLIRNSWDVSWGESGYMRLQRDSGVEGGLCGIASKVSYPVA
;
A
#
# COMPACT_ATOMS: atom_id res chain seq x y z
N MET A 1 60.67 0.49 -77.56
CA MET A 1 60.10 -0.19 -78.75
C MET A 1 59.71 -1.60 -78.31
N ALA A 2 58.46 -2.01 -78.58
CA ALA A 2 57.85 -3.34 -78.36
C ALA A 2 57.59 -3.78 -76.89
N LEU A 3 56.36 -3.68 -76.39
CA LEU A 3 55.22 -4.63 -76.48
C LEU A 3 55.27 -5.76 -75.42
N LYS A 4 54.39 -5.70 -74.40
CA LYS A 4 53.23 -6.62 -74.23
C LYS A 4 52.49 -6.40 -72.89
N LEU A 5 51.32 -5.77 -73.05
CA LEU A 5 50.00 -5.99 -72.41
C LEU A 5 49.92 -6.44 -70.94
N ALA A 6 49.44 -5.49 -70.14
CA ALA A 6 49.11 -5.60 -68.74
C ALA A 6 47.87 -6.47 -68.47
N LYS A 7 47.92 -7.11 -67.32
CA LYS A 7 46.87 -7.88 -66.65
C LYS A 7 45.80 -6.95 -66.03
N SER A 8 44.66 -7.59 -65.79
CA SER A 8 43.65 -7.31 -64.77
C SER A 8 42.50 -6.37 -65.11
N PHE A 9 41.35 -7.03 -65.13
CA PHE A 9 39.97 -6.59 -65.12
C PHE A 9 39.66 -5.44 -64.14
N SER A 10 38.72 -4.62 -64.61
CA SER A 10 38.17 -3.42 -64.01
C SER A 10 37.46 -3.64 -62.66
N ILE A 11 37.85 -2.77 -61.74
CA ILE A 11 37.13 -2.12 -60.64
C ILE A 11 35.58 -2.25 -60.70
N TRP A 12 34.98 -2.80 -59.64
CA TRP A 12 33.72 -2.32 -59.06
C TRP A 12 33.83 -2.33 -57.54
N LEU A 13 33.87 -1.14 -56.94
CA LEU A 13 33.61 -0.90 -55.51
C LEU A 13 32.14 -1.27 -55.23
N ILE A 14 31.89 -2.14 -54.25
CA ILE A 14 30.59 -2.18 -53.57
C ILE A 14 30.84 -2.14 -52.06
N LEU A 15 30.28 -1.08 -51.47
CA LEU A 15 30.33 -0.71 -50.06
C LEU A 15 29.72 -1.77 -49.14
N ILE A 16 30.37 -1.90 -47.99
CA ILE A 16 29.90 -2.56 -46.77
C ILE A 16 28.74 -1.74 -46.18
N LEU A 17 27.58 -2.37 -46.03
CA LEU A 17 26.50 -1.93 -45.13
C LEU A 17 25.75 -3.18 -44.65
N CYS A 18 26.33 -3.86 -43.66
CA CYS A 18 25.58 -4.78 -42.81
C CYS A 18 24.68 -3.94 -41.90
N ALA A 19 23.45 -3.68 -42.35
CA ALA A 19 22.39 -3.27 -41.46
C ALA A 19 21.96 -4.48 -40.63
N CYS A 20 22.50 -4.61 -39.41
CA CYS A 20 21.87 -5.41 -38.36
C CYS A 20 20.53 -4.74 -38.02
N ALA A 21 19.48 -5.09 -38.75
CA ALA A 21 18.13 -4.89 -38.29
C ALA A 21 17.86 -5.92 -37.19
N CYS A 22 18.26 -5.61 -35.95
CA CYS A 22 17.64 -6.21 -34.79
C CYS A 22 16.20 -5.70 -34.75
N THR A 23 15.30 -6.40 -35.43
CA THR A 23 13.87 -6.23 -35.22
C THR A 23 13.57 -6.75 -33.82
N SER A 24 13.50 -5.86 -32.84
CA SER A 24 12.81 -6.10 -31.60
C SER A 24 11.34 -6.38 -31.96
N ASN A 25 10.99 -7.66 -32.06
CA ASN A 25 9.60 -8.09 -32.08
C ASN A 25 9.01 -7.85 -30.69
N THR A 26 8.54 -6.64 -30.43
CA THR A 26 7.49 -6.41 -29.43
C THR A 26 6.18 -6.89 -30.05
N ALA A 27 6.01 -8.21 -30.15
CA ALA A 27 4.72 -8.79 -30.50
C ALA A 27 3.75 -8.50 -29.34
N SER A 28 2.94 -7.45 -29.48
CA SER A 28 1.76 -7.26 -28.64
C SER A 28 0.92 -8.53 -28.75
N ARG A 29 0.78 -9.27 -27.64
CA ARG A 29 -0.09 -10.46 -27.60
C ARG A 29 -1.52 -9.97 -27.77
N THR A 30 -2.03 -10.11 -28.98
CA THR A 30 -3.46 -9.91 -29.24
C THR A 30 -4.22 -11.04 -28.54
N TYR A 31 -4.92 -10.70 -27.46
CA TYR A 31 -5.78 -11.67 -26.79
C TYR A 31 -6.88 -12.15 -27.74
N ASP A 32 -7.14 -13.44 -27.74
CA ASP A 32 -8.36 -13.99 -28.32
C ASP A 32 -9.57 -13.41 -27.55
N ILE A 33 -10.29 -12.50 -28.20
CA ILE A 33 -11.35 -11.68 -27.60
C ILE A 33 -12.41 -12.54 -26.87
N PRO A 34 -12.88 -13.68 -27.43
CA PRO A 34 -13.81 -14.58 -26.72
C PRO A 34 -13.24 -15.14 -25.41
N SER A 35 -11.98 -15.57 -25.39
CA SER A 35 -11.32 -16.11 -24.19
C SER A 35 -11.15 -15.05 -23.10
N ALA A 36 -10.74 -13.83 -23.48
CA ALA A 36 -10.52 -12.75 -22.53
C ALA A 36 -11.84 -12.15 -22.00
N THR A 37 -12.88 -12.10 -22.82
CA THR A 37 -14.24 -11.73 -22.39
C THR A 37 -14.78 -12.75 -21.37
N LYS A 38 -14.57 -14.05 -21.59
CA LYS A 38 -14.96 -15.07 -20.62
C LYS A 38 -14.25 -14.89 -19.26
N LYS A 39 -12.93 -14.62 -19.27
CA LYS A 39 -12.17 -14.31 -18.04
C LYS A 39 -12.76 -13.11 -17.31
N PHE A 40 -13.19 -12.07 -18.03
CA PHE A 40 -13.82 -10.88 -17.44
C PHE A 40 -15.16 -11.21 -16.79
N GLU A 41 -16.05 -11.96 -17.44
CA GLU A 41 -17.35 -12.35 -16.86
C GLU A 41 -17.17 -13.22 -15.59
N GLU A 42 -16.21 -14.15 -15.61
CA GLU A 42 -15.87 -14.96 -14.43
C GLU A 42 -15.31 -14.10 -13.29
N TRP A 43 -14.44 -13.13 -13.62
CA TRP A 43 -13.91 -12.17 -12.65
C TRP A 43 -15.01 -11.26 -12.08
N MET A 44 -15.94 -10.79 -12.91
CA MET A 44 -17.07 -9.97 -12.49
C MET A 44 -17.94 -10.74 -11.50
N SER A 45 -18.29 -11.99 -11.82
CA SER A 45 -19.08 -12.84 -10.94
C SER A 45 -18.39 -13.09 -9.59
N ARG A 46 -17.06 -13.27 -9.59
CA ARG A 46 -16.29 -13.50 -8.35
C ARG A 46 -16.23 -12.27 -7.45
N HIS A 47 -16.23 -11.07 -8.01
CA HIS A 47 -16.09 -9.82 -7.26
C HIS A 47 -17.41 -9.03 -7.18
N GLU A 48 -18.53 -9.68 -7.49
CA GLU A 48 -19.88 -9.10 -7.44
C GLU A 48 -19.95 -7.75 -8.19
N ARG A 49 -19.35 -7.72 -9.38
CA ARG A 49 -19.24 -6.52 -10.21
C ARG A 49 -20.43 -6.38 -11.14
N ASP A 50 -21.17 -5.29 -10.96
CA ASP A 50 -22.21 -4.83 -11.86
C ASP A 50 -21.90 -3.41 -12.37
N TYR A 51 -22.34 -3.12 -13.60
CA TYR A 51 -22.11 -1.84 -14.25
C TYR A 51 -23.41 -1.18 -14.65
N LYS A 52 -23.43 0.16 -14.58
CA LYS A 52 -24.61 0.99 -14.84
C LYS A 52 -25.24 0.72 -16.21
N ASP A 53 -24.41 0.57 -17.23
CA ASP A 53 -24.83 0.38 -18.61
C ASP A 53 -23.76 -0.36 -19.43
N VAL A 54 -24.11 -0.71 -20.67
CA VAL A 54 -23.23 -1.43 -21.60
C VAL A 54 -21.98 -0.62 -21.94
N SER A 55 -22.07 0.71 -21.95
CA SER A 55 -20.93 1.58 -22.24
C SER A 55 -19.90 1.51 -21.12
N GLU A 56 -20.34 1.58 -19.87
CA GLU A 56 -19.46 1.41 -18.70
C GLU A 56 -18.86 0.01 -18.67
N LYS A 57 -19.67 -1.05 -18.91
CA LYS A 57 -19.14 -2.43 -18.99
C LYS A 57 -18.06 -2.57 -20.07
N ALA A 58 -18.24 -1.96 -21.23
CA ALA A 58 -17.25 -1.98 -22.30
C ALA A 58 -15.95 -1.23 -21.93
N LYS A 59 -16.06 -0.07 -21.26
CA LYS A 59 -14.91 0.65 -20.70
C LYS A 59 -14.15 -0.22 -19.70
N ARG A 60 -14.88 -0.85 -18.78
CA ARG A 60 -14.32 -1.68 -17.70
C ARG A 60 -13.65 -2.94 -18.24
N LEU A 61 -14.23 -3.58 -19.25
CA LEU A 61 -13.60 -4.68 -19.97
C LEU A 61 -12.27 -4.24 -20.59
N LYS A 62 -12.21 -3.08 -21.24
CA LYS A 62 -10.96 -2.57 -21.83
C LYS A 62 -9.86 -2.42 -20.78
N ILE A 63 -10.17 -1.77 -19.65
CA ILE A 63 -9.23 -1.58 -18.54
C ILE A 63 -8.80 -2.92 -17.94
N PHE A 64 -9.75 -3.86 -17.79
CA PHE A 64 -9.45 -5.21 -17.33
C PHE A 64 -8.47 -5.95 -18.25
N LEU A 65 -8.63 -5.83 -19.56
CA LEU A 65 -7.71 -6.45 -20.51
C LEU A 65 -6.30 -5.83 -20.44
N GLU A 66 -6.20 -4.51 -20.25
CA GLU A 66 -4.92 -3.82 -20.04
C GLU A 66 -4.23 -4.29 -18.76
N ASN A 67 -4.96 -4.39 -17.64
CA ASN A 67 -4.43 -4.93 -16.38
C ASN A 67 -4.06 -6.41 -16.49
N LEU A 68 -4.86 -7.22 -17.18
CA LEU A 68 -4.56 -8.63 -17.42
C LEU A 68 -3.26 -8.80 -18.23
N GLN A 69 -3.07 -7.98 -19.27
CA GLN A 69 -1.84 -7.95 -20.05
C GLN A 69 -0.63 -7.64 -19.17
N PHE A 70 -0.73 -6.55 -18.39
CA PHE A 70 0.32 -6.16 -17.46
C PHE A 70 0.68 -7.30 -16.48
N ILE A 71 -0.33 -7.97 -15.91
CA ILE A 71 -0.13 -9.08 -14.98
C ILE A 71 0.61 -10.26 -15.63
N GLU A 72 0.20 -10.64 -16.85
CA GLU A 72 0.83 -11.76 -17.57
C GLU A 72 2.28 -11.42 -17.98
N GLU A 73 2.54 -10.19 -18.41
CA GLU A 73 3.89 -9.71 -18.73
C GLU A 73 4.78 -9.63 -17.48
N PHE A 74 4.26 -9.08 -16.39
CA PHE A 74 4.99 -8.94 -15.13
C PHE A 74 5.43 -10.31 -14.59
N ASN A 75 4.49 -11.26 -14.53
CA ASN A 75 4.73 -12.61 -14.00
C ASN A 75 5.51 -13.51 -14.98
N GLY A 76 5.55 -13.17 -16.27
CA GLY A 76 6.30 -13.91 -17.28
C GLY A 76 7.80 -13.61 -17.30
N ALA A 77 8.24 -12.52 -16.64
CA ALA A 77 9.65 -12.18 -16.52
C ALA A 77 10.39 -13.14 -15.56
N ALA A 78 11.68 -13.42 -15.84
CA ALA A 78 12.50 -14.25 -14.97
C ALA A 78 12.77 -13.59 -13.60
N ASN A 79 13.05 -14.41 -12.58
CA ASN A 79 13.50 -13.99 -11.25
C ASN A 79 12.54 -13.07 -10.46
N ARG A 80 11.22 -13.27 -10.59
CA ARG A 80 10.23 -12.58 -9.76
C ARG A 80 10.15 -13.20 -8.36
N THR A 81 10.40 -12.40 -7.32
CA THR A 81 10.29 -12.77 -5.90
C THR A 81 8.89 -12.58 -5.33
N TYR A 82 8.01 -11.91 -6.08
CA TYR A 82 6.60 -11.69 -5.74
C TYR A 82 5.73 -11.71 -6.99
N LYS A 83 4.42 -11.78 -6.80
CA LYS A 83 3.43 -11.92 -7.87
C LYS A 83 2.40 -10.81 -7.82
N VAL A 84 1.94 -10.45 -9.01
CA VAL A 84 0.72 -9.66 -9.21
C VAL A 84 -0.37 -10.54 -9.81
N GLY A 85 -1.62 -10.15 -9.69
CA GLY A 85 -2.74 -10.97 -10.13
C GLY A 85 -4.04 -10.18 -10.21
N LEU A 86 -5.04 -10.81 -10.83
CA LEU A 86 -6.38 -10.24 -10.89
C LEU A 86 -6.97 -10.20 -9.48
N ASN A 87 -7.36 -9.00 -9.04
CA ASN A 87 -8.01 -8.74 -7.77
C ASN A 87 -9.21 -7.81 -7.99
N LYS A 88 -9.85 -7.32 -6.93
CA LYS A 88 -11.03 -6.46 -7.08
C LYS A 88 -10.78 -5.15 -7.84
N PHE A 89 -9.54 -4.70 -7.98
CA PHE A 89 -9.18 -3.45 -8.67
C PHE A 89 -8.87 -3.63 -10.15
N SER A 90 -8.97 -4.84 -10.68
CA SER A 90 -8.54 -5.13 -12.05
C SER A 90 -9.38 -4.43 -13.13
N ASP A 91 -10.52 -3.82 -12.82
CA ASP A 91 -11.30 -2.99 -13.75
C ASP A 91 -11.07 -1.48 -13.59
N LEU A 92 -10.07 -1.07 -12.80
CA LEU A 92 -9.73 0.33 -12.56
C LEU A 92 -8.41 0.71 -13.24
N THR A 93 -8.37 1.93 -13.78
CA THR A 93 -7.08 2.54 -14.10
C THR A 93 -6.33 2.84 -12.82
N ASN A 94 -5.03 3.06 -12.93
CA ASN A 94 -4.22 3.38 -11.76
C ASN A 94 -4.65 4.72 -11.12
N GLU A 95 -5.03 5.70 -11.94
CA GLU A 95 -5.52 7.00 -11.48
C GLU A 95 -6.86 6.89 -10.77
N GLU A 96 -7.80 6.10 -11.31
CA GLU A 96 -9.09 5.83 -10.67
C GLU A 96 -8.89 5.11 -9.32
N PHE A 97 -7.91 4.20 -9.26
CA PHE A 97 -7.55 3.49 -8.04
C PHE A 97 -6.96 4.42 -6.97
N VAL A 98 -5.92 5.18 -7.32
CA VAL A 98 -5.28 6.13 -6.38
C VAL A 98 -6.31 7.14 -5.87
N ALA A 99 -7.11 7.73 -6.76
CA ALA A 99 -8.09 8.74 -6.37
C ALA A 99 -9.19 8.23 -5.43
N ALA A 100 -9.51 6.93 -5.45
CA ALA A 100 -10.63 6.36 -4.70
C ALA A 100 -10.23 5.55 -3.46
N TYR A 101 -9.03 4.97 -3.44
CA TYR A 101 -8.63 3.97 -2.43
C TYR A 101 -7.41 4.37 -1.60
N THR A 102 -6.75 5.49 -1.90
CA THR A 102 -5.75 6.10 -1.03
C THR A 102 -6.31 7.36 -0.38
N GLY A 103 -5.54 8.07 0.44
CA GLY A 103 -6.08 9.20 1.21
C GLY A 103 -5.17 9.74 2.31
N TYR A 104 -3.92 9.29 2.39
CA TYR A 104 -2.96 9.96 3.24
C TYR A 104 -2.64 11.33 2.66
N LYS A 105 -2.68 12.36 3.52
CA LYS A 105 -2.32 13.73 3.18
C LYS A 105 -1.51 14.33 4.31
N LEU A 106 -0.23 14.60 4.05
CA LEU A 106 0.60 15.34 4.99
C LEU A 106 0.21 16.83 4.96
N PRO A 107 -0.08 17.47 6.10
CA PRO A 107 -0.40 18.90 6.13
C PRO A 107 0.80 19.76 5.71
N SER A 108 0.54 20.82 4.92
CA SER A 108 1.59 21.69 4.37
C SER A 108 2.41 22.45 5.43
N SER A 109 1.91 22.57 6.66
CA SER A 109 2.55 23.27 7.78
C SER A 109 3.33 22.37 8.73
N THR A 110 3.50 21.09 8.41
CA THR A 110 4.13 20.13 9.33
C THR A 110 5.65 20.25 9.31
N THR A 111 6.20 21.27 9.98
CA THR A 111 7.59 21.23 10.43
C THR A 111 7.68 20.24 11.58
N ARG A 112 8.48 19.17 11.44
CA ARG A 112 8.79 18.28 12.57
C ARG A 112 9.27 19.18 13.71
N ASN A 113 8.54 19.21 14.83
CA ASN A 113 9.08 19.85 16.02
C ASN A 113 10.29 19.02 16.45
N SER A 114 11.49 19.59 16.33
CA SER A 114 12.74 18.88 16.67
C SER A 114 12.78 18.42 18.13
N SER A 115 11.88 18.93 18.97
CA SER A 115 11.68 18.52 20.36
C SER A 115 11.06 17.13 20.52
N GLN A 116 10.27 16.62 19.56
CA GLN A 116 9.68 15.26 19.65
C GLN A 116 10.67 14.15 19.27
N VAL A 117 11.63 14.42 18.37
CA VAL A 117 12.67 13.45 17.98
C VAL A 117 13.59 13.06 19.16
N ASN A 118 13.74 13.96 20.14
CA ASN A 118 14.52 13.70 21.36
C ASN A 118 13.78 12.84 22.41
N SER A 119 12.56 12.39 22.13
CA SER A 119 11.71 11.63 23.06
C SER A 119 11.41 10.19 22.62
N PHE A 120 12.01 9.70 21.53
CA PHE A 120 11.78 8.33 21.07
C PHE A 120 12.23 7.31 22.12
N LYS A 121 11.26 6.77 22.86
CA LYS A 121 11.46 5.92 24.05
C LYS A 121 12.35 4.70 23.83
N TYR A 122 12.40 4.19 22.59
CA TYR A 122 13.11 2.96 22.27
C TYR A 122 14.53 3.20 21.71
N GLN A 123 15.04 4.44 21.72
CA GLN A 123 16.45 4.71 21.40
C GLN A 123 17.36 3.88 22.33
N GLY A 124 18.19 3.02 21.75
CA GLY A 124 19.16 2.17 22.48
C GLY A 124 18.65 0.80 22.94
N SER A 125 17.44 0.37 22.57
CA SER A 125 17.00 -1.02 22.78
C SER A 125 17.84 -1.99 21.94
N ASN A 126 18.61 -2.86 22.59
CA ASN A 126 19.56 -3.78 21.94
C ASN A 126 19.00 -5.21 21.78
N SER A 127 17.85 -5.54 22.38
CA SER A 127 17.26 -6.88 22.33
C SER A 127 15.98 -6.89 21.50
N ILE A 128 16.13 -6.71 20.19
CA ILE A 128 15.03 -6.76 19.23
C ILE A 128 14.89 -8.21 18.72
N PRO A 129 13.70 -8.84 18.83
CA PRO A 129 13.47 -10.17 18.28
C PRO A 129 13.76 -10.21 16.78
N GLU A 130 14.21 -11.36 16.25
CA GLU A 130 14.46 -11.51 14.80
C GLU A 130 13.20 -11.37 13.95
N SER A 131 12.04 -11.76 14.51
CA SER A 131 10.73 -11.58 13.89
C SER A 131 9.67 -11.27 14.93
N VAL A 132 8.67 -10.50 14.53
CA VAL A 132 7.47 -10.21 15.31
C VAL A 132 6.26 -10.29 14.40
N ASP A 133 5.20 -10.91 14.89
CA ASP A 133 3.91 -11.03 14.21
C ASP A 133 2.81 -10.74 15.23
N TRP A 134 2.30 -9.51 15.25
CA TRP A 134 1.26 -9.09 16.18
C TRP A 134 -0.10 -9.72 15.87
N VAL A 135 -0.30 -10.22 14.64
CA VAL A 135 -1.50 -10.97 14.28
C VAL A 135 -1.51 -12.29 15.05
N LYS A 136 -0.40 -13.04 15.03
CA LYS A 136 -0.26 -14.28 15.80
C LYS A 136 -0.29 -14.08 17.32
N LYS A 137 0.10 -12.90 17.79
CA LYS A 137 -0.01 -12.51 19.21
C LYS A 137 -1.43 -12.07 19.60
N GLY A 138 -2.39 -12.05 18.67
CA GLY A 138 -3.77 -11.70 18.94
C GLY A 138 -4.02 -10.20 19.18
N ALA A 139 -3.12 -9.33 18.70
CA ALA A 139 -3.22 -7.87 18.87
C ALA A 139 -3.71 -7.15 17.60
N VAL A 140 -4.34 -7.86 16.67
CA VAL A 140 -4.79 -7.30 15.39
C VAL A 140 -6.14 -7.93 15.03
N ASN A 141 -7.14 -7.09 14.80
CA ASN A 141 -8.49 -7.51 14.36
C ASN A 141 -8.48 -8.10 12.94
N PRO A 142 -9.58 -8.73 12.46
CA PRO A 142 -9.75 -9.08 11.05
C PRO A 142 -9.57 -7.89 10.11
N ILE A 143 -9.16 -8.14 8.86
CA ILE A 143 -9.01 -7.09 7.83
C ILE A 143 -10.37 -6.44 7.53
N LYS A 144 -10.39 -5.10 7.46
CA LYS A 144 -11.56 -4.29 7.08
C LYS A 144 -11.43 -3.76 5.63
N ASN A 145 -12.46 -3.05 5.17
CA ASN A 145 -12.53 -2.47 3.82
C ASN A 145 -12.94 -0.99 3.87
N GLN A 146 -12.05 -0.08 3.49
CA GLN A 146 -12.36 1.35 3.41
C GLN A 146 -13.27 1.72 2.21
N GLY A 147 -13.46 0.81 1.26
CA GLY A 147 -14.23 1.11 0.05
C GLY A 147 -13.68 2.32 -0.73
N ARG A 148 -14.58 3.10 -1.35
CA ARG A 148 -14.24 4.27 -2.18
C ARG A 148 -14.23 5.58 -1.38
N CYS A 149 -13.51 5.57 -0.26
CA CYS A 149 -13.34 6.70 0.64
C CYS A 149 -11.86 6.80 1.00
N GLY A 150 -11.27 7.99 0.93
CA GLY A 150 -9.87 8.23 1.29
C GLY A 150 -9.61 8.22 2.79
N SER A 151 -10.10 7.20 3.48
CA SER A 151 -10.09 7.06 4.93
C SER A 151 -8.97 6.14 5.46
N CYS A 152 -8.01 5.73 4.62
CA CYS A 152 -6.89 4.87 5.03
C CYS A 152 -6.15 5.39 6.28
N TRP A 153 -6.07 6.71 6.45
CA TRP A 153 -5.50 7.36 7.63
C TRP A 153 -6.25 6.98 8.93
N SER A 154 -7.59 6.91 8.87
CA SER A 154 -8.44 6.52 9.99
C SER A 154 -8.27 5.04 10.32
N PHE A 155 -8.27 4.17 9.31
CA PHE A 155 -8.01 2.73 9.49
C PHE A 155 -6.62 2.46 10.09
N SER A 156 -5.60 3.21 9.66
CA SER A 156 -4.24 3.09 10.20
C SER A 156 -4.18 3.46 11.69
N VAL A 157 -4.85 4.56 12.07
CA VAL A 157 -4.95 5.01 13.47
C VAL A 157 -5.69 3.99 14.32
N VAL A 158 -6.89 3.59 13.89
CA VAL A 158 -7.74 2.65 14.63
C VAL A 158 -7.02 1.34 14.89
N ALA A 159 -6.39 0.75 13.87
CA ALA A 159 -5.67 -0.52 14.05
C ALA A 159 -4.49 -0.40 15.04
N ALA A 160 -3.80 0.75 15.10
CA ALA A 160 -2.75 0.98 16.08
C ALA A 160 -3.31 1.15 17.51
N VAL A 161 -4.46 1.82 17.67
CA VAL A 161 -5.13 2.00 18.97
C VAL A 161 -5.72 0.70 19.49
N GLU A 162 -6.37 -0.09 18.63
CA GLU A 162 -6.86 -1.44 18.95
C GLU A 162 -5.71 -2.32 19.47
N ALA A 163 -4.57 -2.29 18.78
CA ALA A 163 -3.42 -3.09 19.14
C ALA A 163 -2.80 -2.69 20.48
N ILE A 164 -2.57 -1.40 20.73
CA ILE A 164 -2.00 -0.96 22.01
C ILE A 164 -2.97 -1.20 23.18
N THR A 165 -4.28 -1.11 22.93
CA THR A 165 -5.31 -1.45 23.93
C THR A 165 -5.22 -2.93 24.28
N GLN A 166 -5.08 -3.81 23.28
CA GLN A 166 -4.89 -5.24 23.53
C GLN A 166 -3.60 -5.52 24.28
N ILE A 167 -2.49 -4.89 23.90
CA ILE A 167 -1.18 -5.12 24.54
C ILE A 167 -1.20 -4.71 26.02
N THR A 168 -1.92 -3.65 26.37
CA THR A 168 -1.93 -3.11 27.75
C THR A 168 -3.04 -3.68 28.63
N THR A 169 -4.20 -4.02 28.06
CA THR A 169 -5.37 -4.46 28.84
C THR A 169 -5.70 -5.94 28.69
N GLY A 170 -5.23 -6.59 27.62
CA GLY A 170 -5.63 -7.95 27.27
C GLY A 170 -7.02 -8.06 26.63
N VAL A 171 -7.67 -6.94 26.31
CA VAL A 171 -8.89 -6.87 25.49
C VAL A 171 -8.59 -6.25 24.13
N LEU A 172 -8.97 -6.94 23.04
CA LEU A 172 -8.91 -6.42 21.67
C LEU A 172 -10.28 -5.86 21.27
N PRO A 173 -10.50 -4.53 21.39
CA PRO A 173 -11.75 -3.92 20.95
C PRO A 173 -11.80 -3.83 19.42
N SER A 174 -13.01 -3.71 18.86
CA SER A 174 -13.20 -3.23 17.49
C SER A 174 -13.68 -1.78 17.54
N LEU A 175 -12.84 -0.85 17.09
CA LEU A 175 -13.06 0.59 17.21
C LEU A 175 -13.56 1.21 15.90
N SER A 176 -14.15 2.39 15.99
CA SER A 176 -14.83 3.07 14.88
C SER A 176 -13.89 3.95 14.05
N GLU A 177 -13.65 3.57 12.79
CA GLU A 177 -13.00 4.46 11.83
C GLU A 177 -13.90 5.65 11.45
N GLN A 178 -15.22 5.45 11.46
CA GLN A 178 -16.20 6.47 11.05
C GLN A 178 -16.23 7.65 12.01
N GLN A 179 -16.08 7.41 13.32
CA GLN A 179 -15.97 8.49 14.29
C GLN A 179 -14.80 9.43 13.92
N LEU A 180 -13.65 8.89 13.53
CA LEU A 180 -12.52 9.75 13.13
C LEU A 180 -12.86 10.52 11.84
N ILE A 181 -13.47 9.85 10.85
CA ILE A 181 -13.87 10.49 9.58
C ILE A 181 -14.79 11.69 9.83
N ASP A 182 -15.78 11.52 10.70
CA ASP A 182 -16.82 12.53 10.93
C ASP A 182 -16.39 13.61 11.94
N CYS A 183 -15.53 13.27 12.91
CA CYS A 183 -15.25 14.12 14.07
C CYS A 183 -13.82 14.69 14.12
N ALA A 184 -12.81 14.05 13.53
CA ALA A 184 -11.41 14.48 13.63
C ALA A 184 -11.06 15.59 12.64
N THR A 185 -11.86 16.66 12.58
CA THR A 185 -11.79 17.69 11.53
C THR A 185 -10.66 18.71 11.70
N ASN A 186 -9.81 18.57 12.72
CA ASN A 186 -8.66 19.45 12.94
C ASN A 186 -7.51 19.05 12.01
N GLY A 187 -7.64 19.38 10.73
CA GLY A 187 -6.63 19.12 9.69
C GLY A 187 -6.94 17.92 8.80
N ASN A 188 -7.68 16.92 9.29
CA ASN A 188 -8.22 15.85 8.44
C ASN A 188 -9.51 16.27 7.74
N GLN A 189 -9.76 15.67 6.58
CA GLN A 189 -10.84 16.04 5.66
C GLN A 189 -11.71 14.81 5.32
N GLY A 190 -11.93 13.94 6.30
CA GLY A 190 -12.75 12.73 6.15
C GLY A 190 -12.29 11.85 4.98
N CYS A 191 -13.20 11.57 4.04
CA CYS A 191 -12.94 10.80 2.82
C CYS A 191 -12.07 11.53 1.79
N GLN A 192 -11.82 12.83 1.95
CA GLN A 192 -10.84 13.55 1.13
C GLN A 192 -9.42 13.38 1.64
N GLY A 193 -9.22 12.68 2.75
CA GLY A 193 -7.90 12.31 3.25
C GLY A 193 -7.49 12.99 4.54
N GLY A 194 -6.39 12.51 5.11
CA GLY A 194 -5.91 12.93 6.41
C GLY A 194 -4.56 12.36 6.79
N TRP A 195 -4.14 12.69 8.01
CA TRP A 195 -2.90 12.29 8.65
C TRP A 195 -3.22 11.61 9.98
N MET A 196 -2.46 10.55 10.29
CA MET A 196 -2.68 9.69 11.45
C MET A 196 -2.54 10.45 12.77
N ASP A 197 -1.58 11.36 12.87
CA ASP A 197 -1.29 12.09 14.11
C ASP A 197 -2.47 12.96 14.56
N TYR A 198 -3.15 13.65 13.63
CA TYR A 198 -4.39 14.35 13.93
C TYR A 198 -5.52 13.41 14.36
N GLY A 199 -5.52 12.17 13.87
CA GLY A 199 -6.42 11.12 14.37
C GLY A 199 -6.12 10.78 15.82
N PHE A 200 -4.85 10.55 16.19
CA PHE A 200 -4.45 10.31 17.57
C PHE A 200 -4.76 11.51 18.48
N GLU A 201 -4.42 12.73 18.06
CA GLU A 201 -4.72 13.97 18.79
C GLU A 201 -6.22 14.13 19.05
N TYR A 202 -7.07 13.82 18.05
CA TYR A 202 -8.51 13.82 18.26
C TYR A 202 -8.92 12.84 19.36
N ILE A 203 -8.42 11.60 19.35
CA ILE A 203 -8.79 10.59 20.36
C ILE A 203 -8.40 11.07 21.77
N ILE A 204 -7.21 11.67 21.91
CA ILE A 204 -6.73 12.24 23.18
C ILE A 204 -7.69 13.34 23.65
N ASN A 205 -7.99 14.30 22.77
CA ASN A 205 -8.83 15.46 23.09
C ASN A 205 -10.31 15.10 23.33
N ASN A 206 -10.82 14.10 22.61
CA ASN A 206 -12.17 13.56 22.79
C ASN A 206 -12.29 12.66 24.03
N ASN A 207 -11.18 12.38 24.72
CA ASN A 207 -11.11 11.47 25.87
C ASN A 207 -11.53 10.03 25.52
N GLY A 208 -11.16 9.59 24.32
CA GLY A 208 -11.35 8.22 23.84
C GLY A 208 -12.00 8.13 22.47
N ILE A 209 -12.18 6.89 22.03
CA ILE A 209 -12.80 6.51 20.76
C ILE A 209 -13.83 5.41 21.01
N SER A 210 -14.91 5.46 20.25
CA SER A 210 -16.04 4.54 20.35
C SER A 210 -15.79 3.23 19.60
N SER A 211 -16.62 2.24 19.89
CA SER A 211 -16.60 0.95 19.21
C SER A 211 -17.23 1.04 17.82
N GLU A 212 -16.83 0.12 16.93
CA GLU A 212 -17.45 -0.07 15.61
C GLU A 212 -18.96 -0.31 15.72
N THR A 213 -19.41 -1.01 16.76
CA THR A 213 -20.85 -1.30 16.93
C THR A 213 -21.65 -0.05 17.31
N ASN A 214 -21.06 0.85 18.09
CA ASN A 214 -21.74 2.08 18.52
C ASN A 214 -21.68 3.18 17.45
N TYR A 215 -20.62 3.21 16.64
CA TYR A 215 -20.47 4.15 15.53
C TYR A 215 -19.99 3.40 14.26
N PRO A 216 -20.89 2.75 13.52
CA PRO A 216 -20.53 1.88 12.40
C PRO A 216 -19.93 2.60 11.19
N TYR A 217 -19.06 1.90 10.47
CA TYR A 217 -18.49 2.36 9.21
C TYR A 217 -19.53 2.49 8.10
N VAL A 218 -19.66 3.68 7.53
CA VAL A 218 -20.51 3.94 6.35
C VAL A 218 -19.72 4.30 5.10
N GLY A 219 -18.45 4.71 5.26
CA GLY A 219 -17.54 4.95 4.13
C GLY A 219 -17.87 6.18 3.30
N VAL A 220 -18.47 7.19 3.94
CA VAL A 220 -18.75 8.53 3.40
C VAL A 220 -18.61 9.56 4.51
N ASP A 221 -18.42 10.83 4.17
CA ASP A 221 -18.40 11.91 5.15
C ASP A 221 -19.78 12.07 5.79
N GLY A 222 -19.82 12.06 7.12
CA GLY A 222 -20.99 12.32 7.94
C GLY A 222 -20.85 13.58 8.80
N THR A 223 -21.87 13.83 9.62
CA THR A 223 -21.77 14.79 10.71
C THR A 223 -21.39 14.04 11.98
N CYS A 224 -20.43 14.57 12.75
CA CYS A 224 -20.02 13.96 14.01
C CYS A 224 -21.22 13.70 14.95
N ASP A 225 -21.51 12.43 15.22
CA ASP A 225 -22.49 12.03 16.23
C ASP A 225 -21.88 12.18 17.62
N VAL A 226 -22.17 13.31 18.27
CA VAL A 226 -21.65 13.64 19.60
C VAL A 226 -22.10 12.68 20.71
N GLN A 227 -23.24 12.01 20.54
CA GLN A 227 -23.69 11.04 21.55
C GLN A 227 -22.89 9.75 21.39
N ALA A 228 -22.79 9.23 20.17
CA ALA A 228 -22.00 8.04 19.88
C ALA A 228 -20.51 8.27 20.21
N SER A 229 -19.94 9.41 19.82
CA SER A 229 -18.52 9.73 20.05
C SER A 229 -18.15 9.94 21.53
N SER A 230 -19.14 10.15 22.40
CA SER A 230 -18.92 10.31 23.86
C SER A 230 -18.78 8.98 24.60
N VAL A 231 -19.17 7.86 23.97
CA VAL A 231 -19.07 6.51 24.54
C VAL A 231 -17.71 5.91 24.16
N ALA A 232 -16.70 6.13 25.01
CA ALA A 232 -15.34 5.63 24.78
C ALA A 232 -15.20 4.14 25.13
N GLU A 233 -14.78 3.34 24.16
CA GLU A 233 -14.38 1.94 24.29
C GLU A 233 -12.88 1.82 24.59
N ALA A 234 -12.07 2.70 24.00
CA ALA A 234 -10.63 2.75 24.21
C ALA A 234 -10.13 4.19 24.37
N LYS A 235 -8.98 4.36 25.02
CA LYS A 235 -8.31 5.64 25.24
C LYS A 235 -6.81 5.50 25.01
N ILE A 236 -6.20 6.60 24.60
CA ILE A 236 -4.74 6.78 24.52
C ILE A 236 -4.39 8.08 25.23
N SER A 237 -3.20 8.14 25.82
CA SER A 237 -2.71 9.29 26.56
C SER A 237 -1.84 10.23 25.72
N ASP A 238 -1.16 9.69 24.70
CA ASP A 238 -0.32 10.46 23.78
C ASP A 238 -0.10 9.70 22.45
N HIS A 239 0.69 10.27 21.54
CA HIS A 239 1.27 9.59 20.39
C HIS A 239 2.74 10.01 20.20
N THR A 240 3.50 9.23 19.45
CA THR A 240 4.92 9.50 19.21
C THR A 240 5.29 9.25 17.76
N ASP A 241 5.93 10.25 17.15
CA ASP A 241 6.61 10.14 15.88
C ASP A 241 7.89 9.30 16.02
N VAL A 242 8.08 8.35 15.10
CA VAL A 242 9.34 7.60 14.97
C VAL A 242 10.28 8.38 14.06
N PRO A 243 11.58 8.50 14.40
CA PRO A 243 12.58 9.06 13.49
C PRO A 243 12.54 8.35 12.13
N SER A 244 12.77 9.10 11.05
CA SER A 244 12.55 8.61 9.68
C SER A 244 13.65 7.66 9.19
N ASN A 245 13.76 6.48 9.79
CA ASN A 245 14.69 5.42 9.43
C ASN A 245 14.15 4.03 9.82
N GLU A 246 14.59 2.98 9.11
CA GLU A 246 14.13 1.61 9.35
C GLU A 246 14.58 1.05 10.71
N ASP A 247 15.72 1.49 11.26
CA ASP A 247 16.24 1.00 12.54
C ASP A 247 15.35 1.38 13.72
N ASP A 248 14.89 2.64 13.78
CA ASP A 248 14.00 3.12 14.82
C ASP A 248 12.57 2.61 14.61
N MET A 249 12.12 2.52 13.35
CA MET A 249 10.87 1.84 13.02
C MET A 249 10.87 0.38 13.50
N LEU A 250 11.97 -0.34 13.30
CA LEU A 250 12.11 -1.73 13.74
C LEU A 250 11.93 -1.86 15.26
N LYS A 251 12.56 -0.96 16.03
CA LYS A 251 12.43 -0.93 17.50
C LYS A 251 11.00 -0.64 17.92
N ALA A 252 10.31 0.28 17.23
CA ALA A 252 8.91 0.59 17.52
C ALA A 252 7.99 -0.59 17.22
N VAL A 253 8.10 -1.20 16.02
CA VAL A 253 7.29 -2.35 15.60
C VAL A 253 7.50 -3.57 16.50
N ALA A 254 8.71 -3.74 17.05
CA ALA A 254 9.00 -4.81 18.01
C ALA A 254 8.18 -4.70 19.31
N MET A 255 7.71 -3.49 19.65
CA MET A 255 6.99 -3.19 20.89
C MET A 255 5.48 -3.12 20.69
N GLN A 256 5.01 -2.66 19.54
CA GLN A 256 3.60 -2.57 19.18
C GLN A 256 3.43 -2.33 17.67
N PRO A 257 2.25 -2.60 17.08
CA PRO A 257 1.93 -2.12 15.74
C PRO A 257 2.01 -0.58 15.64
N VAL A 258 2.46 -0.09 14.49
CA VAL A 258 2.66 1.35 14.23
C VAL A 258 1.89 1.77 12.98
N SER A 259 1.42 3.00 12.96
CA SER A 259 0.86 3.64 11.77
C SER A 259 2.00 4.11 10.87
N ALA A 260 1.89 3.89 9.57
CA ALA A 260 2.91 4.30 8.60
C ALA A 260 2.26 4.79 7.30
N ALA A 261 2.88 5.77 6.65
CA ALA A 261 2.52 6.16 5.28
C ALA A 261 3.50 5.54 4.27
N LEU A 262 3.01 5.23 3.08
CA LEU A 262 3.79 4.72 1.95
C LEU A 262 3.23 5.23 0.61
N ASP A 263 4.02 5.09 -0.44
CA ASP A 263 3.56 5.24 -1.83
C ASP A 263 2.89 3.96 -2.32
N ALA A 264 1.57 4.02 -2.52
CA ALA A 264 0.78 2.93 -3.09
C ALA A 264 0.38 3.17 -4.55
N SER A 265 1.01 4.14 -5.23
CA SER A 265 0.60 4.60 -6.57
C SER A 265 0.93 3.63 -7.69
N GLY A 266 1.76 2.62 -7.49
CA GLY A 266 2.23 1.76 -8.59
C GLY A 266 1.20 0.72 -9.04
N ASP A 267 1.11 0.46 -10.35
CA ASP A 267 0.29 -0.65 -10.89
C ASP A 267 0.66 -2.01 -10.29
N VAL A 268 1.93 -2.19 -9.95
CA VAL A 268 2.41 -3.40 -9.27
C VAL A 268 1.81 -3.51 -7.86
N PHE A 269 1.74 -2.38 -7.14
CA PHE A 269 1.17 -2.32 -5.79
C PHE A 269 -0.35 -2.58 -5.84
N LYS A 270 -1.05 -1.91 -6.76
CA LYS A 270 -2.48 -2.11 -7.03
C LYS A 270 -2.81 -3.59 -7.26
N ASN A 271 -2.00 -4.29 -8.05
CA ASN A 271 -2.24 -5.68 -8.45
C ASN A 271 -1.52 -6.73 -7.59
N TYR A 272 -0.89 -6.36 -6.46
CA TYR A 272 -0.15 -7.30 -5.62
C TYR A 272 -1.04 -8.45 -5.11
N VAL A 273 -0.51 -9.69 -5.13
CA VAL A 273 -1.19 -10.89 -4.60
C VAL A 273 -0.34 -11.73 -3.65
N GLY A 274 0.99 -11.57 -3.63
CA GLY A 274 1.84 -12.27 -2.66
C GLY A 274 3.32 -12.33 -2.98
N GLY A 275 4.11 -12.73 -1.99
CA GLY A 275 5.59 -12.66 -2.00
C GLY A 275 6.12 -11.39 -1.35
N VAL A 276 7.44 -11.27 -1.18
CA VAL A 276 8.04 -10.04 -0.65
C VAL A 276 8.13 -9.00 -1.77
N PHE A 277 7.34 -7.93 -1.66
CA PHE A 277 7.31 -6.83 -2.61
C PHE A 277 8.64 -6.05 -2.56
N THR A 278 9.31 -5.95 -3.70
CA THR A 278 10.62 -5.28 -3.85
C THR A 278 10.58 -4.07 -4.78
N GLY A 279 9.39 -3.50 -5.02
CA GLY A 279 9.20 -2.38 -5.94
C GLY A 279 9.00 -2.82 -7.39
N PRO A 280 8.79 -1.88 -8.33
CA PRO A 280 9.00 -0.45 -8.18
C PRO A 280 7.91 0.28 -7.38
N CYS A 281 8.32 1.32 -6.68
CA CYS A 281 7.53 2.37 -6.05
C CYS A 281 8.46 3.55 -5.80
N GLU A 282 7.91 4.76 -5.73
CA GLU A 282 8.67 5.97 -5.41
C GLU A 282 8.53 6.24 -3.90
N ALA A 283 8.59 7.51 -3.48
CA ALA A 283 8.34 7.91 -2.09
C ALA A 283 7.26 9.01 -2.01
N ASP A 284 6.38 9.07 -3.01
CA ASP A 284 5.23 10.00 -3.06
C ASP A 284 4.09 9.48 -2.17
N LEU A 285 4.28 9.63 -0.86
CA LEU A 285 3.39 9.09 0.17
C LEU A 285 1.93 9.52 -0.06
N ASN A 286 1.04 8.55 -0.25
CA ASN A 286 -0.38 8.80 -0.51
C ASN A 286 -1.33 7.82 0.19
N HIS A 287 -0.80 6.76 0.81
CA HIS A 287 -1.59 5.75 1.51
C HIS A 287 -1.09 5.54 2.92
N ALA A 288 -2.00 5.28 3.85
CA ALA A 288 -1.68 4.99 5.25
C ALA A 288 -2.07 3.54 5.58
N VAL A 289 -1.17 2.84 6.25
CA VAL A 289 -1.28 1.43 6.61
C VAL A 289 -0.83 1.23 8.05
N THR A 290 -0.96 0.00 8.56
CA THR A 290 -0.39 -0.35 9.88
C THR A 290 0.66 -1.43 9.69
N VAL A 291 1.86 -1.21 10.22
CA VAL A 291 2.91 -2.24 10.25
C VAL A 291 2.73 -3.06 11.51
N VAL A 292 2.35 -4.32 11.33
CA VAL A 292 1.95 -5.25 12.38
C VAL A 292 3.00 -6.33 12.65
N GLY A 293 4.19 -6.18 12.07
CA GLY A 293 5.27 -7.13 12.27
C GLY A 293 6.40 -6.97 11.27
N TYR A 294 7.36 -7.87 11.39
CA TYR A 294 8.48 -8.01 10.47
C TYR A 294 9.06 -9.42 10.59
N GLY A 295 9.82 -9.83 9.57
CA GLY A 295 10.50 -11.11 9.58
C GLY A 295 11.50 -11.24 8.44
N THR A 296 11.80 -12.49 8.13
CA THR A 296 12.68 -12.90 7.04
C THR A 296 11.98 -14.02 6.28
N ASP A 297 11.89 -13.92 4.96
CA ASP A 297 11.33 -14.96 4.12
C ASP A 297 12.32 -16.12 3.95
N THR A 298 11.85 -17.24 3.41
CA THR A 298 12.62 -18.47 3.22
C THR A 298 13.88 -18.30 2.36
N ASP A 299 13.94 -17.28 1.50
CA ASP A 299 15.10 -16.93 0.67
C ASP A 299 16.08 -15.96 1.37
N GLY A 300 15.81 -15.57 2.61
CA GLY A 300 16.61 -14.61 3.37
C GLY A 300 16.18 -13.15 3.23
N THR A 301 15.19 -12.84 2.39
CA THR A 301 14.69 -11.47 2.21
C THR A 301 13.94 -11.00 3.44
N LYS A 302 14.43 -9.95 4.08
CA LYS A 302 13.74 -9.32 5.22
C LYS A 302 12.51 -8.55 4.75
N TYR A 303 11.45 -8.54 5.56
CA TYR A 303 10.22 -7.85 5.24
C TYR A 303 9.56 -7.17 6.45
N TRP A 304 8.79 -6.13 6.16
CA TRP A 304 7.72 -5.58 6.99
C TRP A 304 6.42 -6.32 6.70
N LEU A 305 5.66 -6.67 7.73
CA LEU A 305 4.31 -7.21 7.59
C LEU A 305 3.31 -6.06 7.72
N ILE A 306 2.69 -5.70 6.60
CA ILE A 306 1.79 -4.57 6.47
C ILE A 306 0.35 -5.08 6.48
N ARG A 307 -0.49 -4.48 7.33
CA ARG A 307 -1.95 -4.59 7.32
C ARG A 307 -2.52 -3.47 6.45
N ASN A 308 -3.28 -3.84 5.43
CA ASN A 308 -3.96 -2.89 4.55
C ASN A 308 -5.47 -2.80 4.88
N SER A 309 -6.18 -1.85 4.28
CA SER A 309 -7.60 -1.54 4.49
C SER A 309 -8.45 -1.79 3.23
N TRP A 310 -8.02 -2.72 2.38
CA TRP A 310 -8.66 -3.01 1.09
C TRP A 310 -9.29 -4.40 1.03
N ASP A 311 -9.82 -4.91 2.13
CA ASP A 311 -10.38 -6.27 2.25
C ASP A 311 -9.39 -7.42 1.97
N VAL A 312 -9.88 -8.64 2.16
CA VAL A 312 -9.09 -9.88 2.06
C VAL A 312 -8.83 -10.34 0.63
N SER A 313 -9.47 -9.75 -0.38
CA SER A 313 -9.27 -10.09 -1.79
C SER A 313 -8.02 -9.46 -2.38
N TRP A 314 -7.44 -8.47 -1.70
CA TRP A 314 -6.18 -7.84 -2.09
C TRP A 314 -4.99 -8.44 -1.33
N GLY A 315 -3.86 -8.63 -2.00
CA GLY A 315 -2.62 -9.11 -1.39
C GLY A 315 -2.74 -10.50 -0.73
N GLU A 316 -1.97 -10.70 0.33
CA GLU A 316 -1.94 -11.94 1.10
C GLU A 316 -3.06 -11.92 2.15
N SER A 317 -4.32 -12.07 1.70
CA SER A 317 -5.51 -11.95 2.56
C SER A 317 -5.63 -10.59 3.26
N GLY A 318 -5.36 -9.50 2.54
CA GLY A 318 -5.38 -8.13 3.06
C GLY A 318 -4.04 -7.63 3.60
N TYR A 319 -3.01 -8.48 3.62
CA TYR A 319 -1.66 -8.14 4.06
C TYR A 319 -0.69 -8.02 2.89
N MET A 320 0.43 -7.36 3.15
CA MET A 320 1.58 -7.32 2.24
C MET A 320 2.87 -7.53 3.03
N ARG A 321 3.78 -8.30 2.45
CA ARG A 321 5.17 -8.33 2.88
C ARG A 321 5.96 -7.36 2.02
N LEU A 322 6.41 -6.25 2.59
CA LEU A 322 7.21 -5.22 1.91
C LEU A 322 8.68 -5.39 2.28
N GLN A 323 9.59 -5.34 1.32
CA GLN A 323 11.02 -5.51 1.61
C GLN A 323 11.52 -4.48 2.64
N ARG A 324 12.23 -5.00 3.64
CA ARG A 324 12.95 -4.25 4.66
C ARG A 324 14.45 -4.30 4.39
N ASP A 325 15.19 -3.28 4.81
CA ASP A 325 16.64 -3.15 4.59
C ASP A 325 16.99 -3.14 3.08
N SER A 326 16.18 -2.45 2.27
CA SER A 326 16.39 -2.36 0.81
C SER A 326 17.57 -1.44 0.43
N GLY A 327 18.09 -0.68 1.41
CA GLY A 327 19.11 0.34 1.19
C GLY A 327 18.57 1.69 0.71
N VAL A 328 17.25 1.83 0.60
CA VAL A 328 16.58 3.09 0.25
C VAL A 328 16.39 3.93 1.51
N GLU A 329 16.81 5.21 1.48
CA GLU A 329 16.58 6.15 2.57
C GLU A 329 15.07 6.32 2.82
N GLY A 330 14.63 6.23 4.08
CA GLY A 330 13.21 6.24 4.42
C GLY A 330 12.47 4.92 4.12
N GLY A 331 13.18 3.86 3.73
CA GLY A 331 12.62 2.54 3.43
C GLY A 331 11.98 2.45 2.04
N LEU A 332 11.81 1.23 1.53
CA LEU A 332 11.13 1.00 0.25
C LEU A 332 9.71 1.60 0.27
N CYS A 333 9.31 2.27 -0.81
CA CYS A 333 8.05 3.02 -0.91
C CYS A 333 7.88 4.16 0.11
N GLY A 334 8.98 4.59 0.75
CA GLY A 334 8.99 5.59 1.82
C GLY A 334 8.39 5.14 3.15
N ILE A 335 8.21 3.83 3.36
CA ILE A 335 7.48 3.24 4.51
C ILE A 335 7.96 3.72 5.90
N ALA A 336 9.25 4.04 6.05
CA ALA A 336 9.85 4.50 7.29
C ALA A 336 9.97 6.03 7.37
N SER A 337 9.33 6.78 6.47
CA SER A 337 9.44 8.25 6.40
C SER A 337 8.48 8.96 7.35
N LYS A 338 7.27 8.42 7.51
CA LYS A 338 6.17 8.99 8.31
C LYS A 338 5.51 7.88 9.09
N VAL A 339 6.03 7.65 10.30
CA VAL A 339 5.63 6.56 11.17
C VAL A 339 5.35 7.14 12.54
N SER A 340 4.20 6.79 13.10
CA SER A 340 3.80 7.20 14.45
C SER A 340 3.04 6.08 15.15
N TYR A 341 3.00 6.12 16.47
CA TYR A 341 2.27 5.13 17.26
C TYR A 341 1.60 5.77 18.49
N PRO A 342 0.43 5.24 18.92
CA PRO A 342 -0.24 5.72 20.11
C PRO A 342 0.45 5.22 21.39
N VAL A 343 0.34 6.00 22.45
CA VAL A 343 0.75 5.66 23.82
C VAL A 343 -0.52 5.47 24.65
N ALA A 344 -0.68 4.28 25.25
CA ALA A 344 -1.78 3.99 26.18
C ALA A 344 -1.50 4.60 27.57
#